data_AF-A0A6B2GC12-F1
#
_entry.id   AF-A0A6B2GC12-F1
#
_cell.length_a   1.000
_cell.length_b   1.000
_cell.length_c   1.000
_cell.angle_alpha   90.00
_cell.angle_beta   90.00
_cell.angle_gamma   90.00
#
_symmetry.space_group_name_H-M   'P 1'
#
loop_
_entity.id
_entity.type
_entity.pdbx_description
1 polymer ?
#
loop_
_entity_poly.entity_id
_entity_poly.type
_entity_poly.pdbx_seq_one_letter_code
_entity_poly.pdbx_strand_id
1 'polypeptide(L)'
;MNRNNPIGIFDSGIGGTSIWTAINNYLPNENTIYLADSKNAPYGEKSKQEIIDFSIKNTVFLMERNCKAIVVACNTATTNA
;
A
#
# COMPACT_ATOMS: atom_id res chain seq x y z
N MET A 1 14.73 -12.11 -8.67
CA MET A 1 13.57 -11.91 -7.78
C MET A 1 13.14 -13.27 -7.23
N ASN A 2 13.00 -13.40 -5.91
CA ASN A 2 12.52 -14.64 -5.29
C ASN A 2 10.99 -14.70 -5.44
N ARG A 3 10.45 -15.82 -5.95
CA ARG A 3 9.00 -15.99 -6.16
C ARG A 3 8.20 -15.87 -4.87
N ASN A 4 8.79 -16.23 -3.73
CA ASN A 4 8.09 -16.27 -2.44
C ASN A 4 8.03 -14.91 -1.73
N ASN A 5 8.68 -13.88 -2.28
CA ASN A 5 8.60 -12.52 -1.75
C ASN A 5 7.16 -12.00 -1.83
N PRO A 6 6.70 -11.24 -0.82
CA PRO A 6 5.32 -10.82 -0.74
C PRO A 6 4.99 -9.71 -1.76
N ILE A 7 3.71 -9.56 -2.08
CA ILE A 7 3.15 -8.35 -2.65
C ILE A 7 2.84 -7.40 -1.49
N GLY A 8 3.42 -6.20 -1.51
CA GLY A 8 3.11 -5.14 -0.55
C GLY A 8 1.89 -4.35 -1.01
N ILE A 9 0.98 -4.04 -0.09
CA ILE A 9 -0.17 -3.19 -0.33
C ILE A 9 -0.15 -2.11 0.73
N PHE A 10 -0.35 -0.84 0.37
CA PHE A 10 -0.58 0.21 1.36
C PHE A 10 -1.81 1.04 1.04
N ASP A 11 -2.47 1.52 2.11
CA ASP A 11 -3.55 2.50 2.06
C ASP A 11 -3.41 3.47 3.23
N SER A 12 -4.05 4.64 3.12
CA SER A 12 -4.17 5.60 4.22
C SER A 12 -4.92 5.04 5.44
N GLY A 13 -5.71 3.97 5.27
CA GLY A 13 -6.43 3.31 6.36
C GLY A 13 -6.89 1.89 6.00
N ILE A 14 -8.16 1.58 6.31
CA ILE A 14 -8.75 0.25 6.09
C ILE A 14 -9.51 0.13 4.75
N GLY A 15 -9.67 1.21 3.99
CA GLY A 15 -10.46 1.23 2.75
C GLY A 15 -9.90 0.29 1.66
N GLY A 16 -8.58 0.16 1.62
CA GLY A 16 -7.85 -0.73 0.71
C GLY A 16 -8.01 -2.23 0.99
N THR A 17 -8.66 -2.63 2.09
CA THR A 17 -8.88 -4.06 2.41
C THR A 17 -9.72 -4.79 1.37
N SER A 18 -10.58 -4.08 0.64
CA SER A 18 -11.33 -4.62 -0.50
C SER A 18 -10.39 -5.07 -1.65
N ILE A 19 -9.39 -4.24 -1.98
CA ILE A 19 -8.35 -4.57 -2.97
C ILE A 19 -7.49 -5.72 -2.47
N TRP A 20 -7.10 -5.70 -1.19
CA TRP A 20 -6.34 -6.81 -0.59
C TRP A 20 -7.11 -8.14 -0.67
N THR A 21 -8.41 -8.12 -0.37
CA THR A 21 -9.29 -9.28 -0.49
C THR A 21 -9.33 -9.79 -1.93
N ALA A 22 -9.46 -8.90 -2.92
CA ALA A 22 -9.44 -9.28 -4.33
C ALA A 22 -8.09 -9.91 -4.74
N ILE A 23 -6.97 -9.34 -4.29
CA ILE A 23 -5.63 -9.90 -4.54
C ILE A 23 -5.53 -11.32 -3.99
N ASN A 24 -5.93 -11.55 -2.74
CA ASN A 24 -5.88 -12.89 -2.14
C ASN A 24 -6.81 -13.89 -2.86
N ASN A 25 -7.95 -13.43 -3.40
CA ASN A 25 -8.86 -14.29 -4.16
C ASN A 25 -8.31 -14.69 -5.54
N TYR A 26 -7.70 -13.76 -6.27
CA TYR A 26 -7.18 -14.02 -7.62
C TYR A 26 -5.75 -14.58 -7.63
N LEU A 27 -4.98 -14.33 -6.58
CA LEU A 27 -3.60 -14.77 -6.40
C LEU A 27 -3.44 -15.55 -5.07
N PRO A 28 -4.14 -16.69 -4.90
CA PRO A 28 -4.22 -17.38 -3.62
C PRO A 28 -2.89 -17.98 -3.13
N ASN A 29 -1.90 -18.11 -4.01
CA ASN A 29 -0.57 -18.63 -3.69
C ASN A 29 0.44 -17.51 -3.38
N GLU A 30 0.01 -16.25 -3.41
CA GLU A 30 0.88 -15.11 -3.16
C GLU A 30 0.86 -14.69 -1.69
N ASN A 31 2.05 -14.49 -1.13
CA ASN A 31 2.17 -13.84 0.18
C ASN A 31 1.85 -12.35 0.04
N THR A 32 1.13 -11.78 1.00
CA THR A 32 0.79 -10.36 0.99
C THR A 32 1.16 -9.68 2.30
N ILE A 33 1.55 -8.41 2.23
CA ILE A 33 1.73 -7.53 3.40
C ILE A 33 0.83 -6.32 3.18
N TYR A 34 -0.11 -6.09 4.09
CA TYR A 34 -0.97 -4.90 4.07
C TYR A 34 -0.49 -3.89 5.11
N LEU A 35 -0.21 -2.67 4.66
CA LEU A 35 0.16 -1.53 5.49
C LEU A 35 -0.98 -0.51 5.52
N ALA A 36 -1.64 -0.38 6.67
CA ALA A 36 -2.57 0.71 6.93
C ALA A 36 -1.83 1.89 7.58
N ASP A 37 -1.75 3.03 6.90
CA ASP A 37 -1.14 4.25 7.45
C ASP A 37 -2.14 5.10 8.24
N SER A 38 -2.87 4.44 9.15
CA SER A 38 -3.94 5.06 9.94
C SER A 38 -3.45 6.25 10.79
N LYS A 39 -2.15 6.35 11.07
CA LYS A 39 -1.56 7.48 11.80
C LYS A 39 -1.65 8.79 11.03
N ASN A 40 -1.56 8.74 9.70
CA ASN A 40 -1.58 9.92 8.84
C ASN A 40 -2.93 10.07 8.10
N ALA A 41 -3.91 9.23 8.43
CA ALA A 41 -5.26 9.31 7.90
C ALA A 41 -6.01 10.58 8.38
N PRO A 42 -7.00 11.07 7.62
CA PRO A 42 -7.25 10.73 6.21
C PRO A 42 -6.29 11.52 5.29
N TYR A 43 -5.84 10.89 4.20
CA TYR A 43 -4.97 11.58 3.23
C TYR A 43 -5.68 12.72 2.49
N GLY A 44 -7.01 12.68 2.40
CA GLY A 44 -7.80 13.71 1.70
C GLY A 44 -7.68 15.11 2.31
N GLU A 45 -7.26 15.21 3.57
CA GLU A 45 -7.06 16.49 4.28
C GLU A 45 -5.62 16.99 4.21
N LYS A 46 -4.72 16.25 3.55
CA LYS A 46 -3.29 16.55 3.49
C LYS A 46 -2.93 17.31 2.23
N SER A 47 -1.87 18.11 2.31
CA SER A 47 -1.29 18.73 1.13
C SER A 47 -0.71 17.69 0.17
N LYS A 48 -0.58 18.06 -1.11
CA LYS A 48 0.04 17.19 -2.12
C LYS A 48 1.41 16.68 -1.69
N GLN A 49 2.25 17.56 -1.14
CA GLN A 49 3.60 17.17 -0.71
C GLN A 49 3.56 16.17 0.45
N GLU A 50 2.68 16.36 1.43
CA GLU A 50 2.52 15.39 2.52
C GLU A 50 2.07 14.02 2.00
N ILE A 51 1.14 13.97 1.04
CA ILE A 51 0.69 12.72 0.43
C ILE A 51 1.85 12.02 -0.30
N ILE A 52 2.70 12.76 -1.03
CA ILE A 52 3.90 12.22 -1.68
C ILE A 52 4.85 11.66 -0.63
N ASP A 53 5.15 12.43 0.43
CA ASP A 53 6.11 12.03 1.47
C ASP A 53 5.63 10.77 2.22
N PHE A 54 4.35 10.68 2.54
CA PHE A 54 3.77 9.48 3.16
C PHE A 54 3.79 8.28 2.19
N SER A 55 3.50 8.50 0.92
CA SER A 55 3.54 7.44 -0.10
C SER A 55 4.96 6.90 -0.29
N ILE A 56 5.97 7.78 -0.32
CA ILE A 56 7.39 7.38 -0.38
C ILE A 56 7.75 6.58 0.86
N LYS A 57 7.43 7.10 2.06
CA LYS A 57 7.71 6.42 3.33
C LYS A 57 7.10 5.01 3.37
N ASN A 58 5.84 4.86 2.97
CA ASN A 58 5.14 3.57 2.96
C ASN A 58 5.74 2.61 1.93
N THR A 59 6.13 3.13 0.76
CA THR A 59 6.81 2.37 -0.29
C THR A 59 8.16 1.85 0.20
N VAL A 60 8.99 2.71 0.81
CA VAL A 60 10.29 2.33 1.38
C VAL A 60 10.13 1.25 2.45
N PHE A 61 9.16 1.39 3.34
CA PHE A 61 8.87 0.39 4.37
C PHE A 61 8.52 -1.00 3.79
N LEU A 62 7.77 -1.04 2.68
CA LEU A 62 7.44 -2.29 1.99
C LEU A 62 8.63 -2.85 1.20
N MET A 63 9.47 -1.99 0.63
CA MET A 63 10.73 -2.41 -0.01
C MET A 63 11.68 -3.07 0.99
N GLU A 64 11.83 -2.52 2.19
CA GLU A 64 12.64 -3.10 3.28
C GLU A 64 12.12 -4.48 3.72
N ARG A 65 10.85 -4.77 3.49
CA ARG A 65 10.23 -6.09 3.71
C ARG A 65 10.40 -7.04 2.52
N ASN A 66 11.25 -6.68 1.56
CA ASN A 66 11.52 -7.42 0.34
C ASN A 66 10.28 -7.69 -0.51
N CYS A 67 9.29 -6.79 -0.51
CA CYS A 67 8.14 -6.93 -1.38
C CYS A 67 8.57 -6.94 -2.85
N LYS A 68 8.10 -7.91 -3.64
CA LYS A 68 8.43 -8.02 -5.07
C LYS A 68 7.62 -7.06 -5.95
N ALA A 69 6.48 -6.61 -5.45
CA ALA A 69 5.61 -5.63 -6.06
C ALA A 69 4.93 -4.81 -4.95
N ILE A 70 4.57 -3.56 -5.25
CA ILE A 70 3.87 -2.67 -4.32
C ILE A 70 2.60 -2.16 -5.00
N VAL A 71 1.47 -2.28 -4.31
CA VAL A 71 0.15 -1.82 -4.73
C VAL A 71 -0.26 -0.64 -3.88
N VAL A 72 -0.53 0.49 -4.52
CA VAL A 72 -1.12 1.68 -3.89
C VAL A 72 -2.64 1.50 -3.87
N ALA A 73 -3.20 1.10 -2.73
CA ALA A 73 -4.63 0.84 -2.57
C ALA A 73 -5.44 2.07 -2.10
N CYS A 74 -4.78 3.22 -1.92
CA CYS A 74 -5.41 4.49 -1.57
C CYS A 74 -5.73 5.31 -2.83
N ASN A 75 -7.00 5.54 -3.12
CA ASN A 75 -7.42 6.40 -4.25
C ASN A 75 -6.84 7.82 -4.16
N THR A 76 -6.76 8.38 -2.95
CA THR A 76 -6.21 9.72 -2.72
C THR A 76 -4.71 9.76 -3.03
N ALA A 77 -3.96 8.74 -2.60
CA ALA A 77 -2.53 8.65 -2.94
C ALA A 77 -2.33 8.49 -4.45
N THR A 78 -3.18 7.71 -5.12
CA THR A 78 -3.08 7.49 -6.58
C THR A 78 -3.41 8.75 -7.40
N THR A 79 -4.35 9.59 -6.93
CA THR A 79 -4.85 10.74 -7.70
C THR A 79 -4.13 12.04 -7.37
N ASN A 80 -3.70 12.22 -6.12
CA ASN A 80 -3.24 13.52 -5.61
C ASN A 80 -1.74 13.58 -5.29
N ALA A 81 -1.01 12.46 -5.39
CA ALA A 81 0.46 12.45 -5.30
C ALA A 81 1.09 12.87 -6.64
#